data_AF-A0A333FUB2-F1
#
_entry.id   AF-A0A333FUB2-F1
#
_cell.length_a   1.000
_cell.length_b   1.000
_cell.length_c   1.000
_cell.angle_alpha   90.00
_cell.angle_beta   90.00
_cell.angle_gamma   90.00
#
_symmetry.space_group_name_H-M   'P 1'
#
loop_
_entity.id
_entity.type
_entity.pdbx_description
1 polymer ?
#
loop_
_entity_poly.entity_id
_entity_poly.type
_entity_poly.pdbx_seq_one_letter_code
_entity_poly.pdbx_strand_id
1 'polypeptide(L)' 'MAEKDVRLRPGESVTVDMPMETSAQFVAVAAMFIDPDLTQNSWRLVLTRDELDPARPRIIEASQNQLTLHPFKEK' A
#
# COMPACT_ATOMS: atom_id res chain seq x y z
N MET A 1 -6.39 -0.11 -16.42
CA MET A 1 -6.79 -0.23 -15.00
C MET A 1 -6.39 -1.62 -14.59
N ALA A 2 -5.67 -1.75 -13.48
CA ALA A 2 -5.15 -3.01 -12.98
C ALA A 2 -5.47 -3.14 -11.50
N GLU A 3 -5.69 -4.37 -11.04
CA GLU A 3 -5.99 -4.70 -9.66
C GLU A 3 -5.24 -5.99 -9.29
N LYS A 4 -4.82 -6.10 -8.03
CA LYS A 4 -4.16 -7.30 -7.52
C LYS A 4 -4.56 -7.53 -6.07
N ASP A 5 -5.13 -8.69 -5.83
CA ASP A 5 -5.41 -9.17 -4.48
C ASP A 5 -4.20 -9.90 -3.91
N VAL A 6 -3.89 -9.60 -2.65
CA VAL A 6 -2.84 -10.27 -1.90
C VAL A 6 -3.34 -10.67 -0.52
N ARG A 7 -2.90 -11.83 -0.06
CA ARG A 7 -3.20 -12.31 1.30
C ARG A 7 -1.96 -12.12 2.17
N LEU A 8 -2.11 -11.34 3.23
CA LEU A 8 -1.07 -11.12 4.22
C LEU A 8 -1.36 -11.97 5.46
N ARG A 9 -0.37 -12.76 5.92
CA ARG A 9 -0.46 -13.47 7.20
C ARG A 9 0.19 -12.61 8.31
N PRO A 10 -0.27 -12.72 9.57
CA PRO A 10 0.36 -12.04 10.69
C PRO A 10 1.85 -12.37 10.79
N GLY A 11 2.70 -11.34 10.95
CA GLY A 11 4.16 -11.49 11.04
C GLY A 11 4.87 -11.79 9.72
N GLU A 12 4.15 -11.88 8.61
CA GLU A 12 4.72 -12.06 7.27
C GLU A 12 4.78 -10.73 6.51
N SER A 13 5.53 -10.71 5.41
CA SER A 13 5.55 -9.62 4.44
C SER A 13 5.35 -10.18 3.04
N VAL A 14 4.66 -9.42 2.18
CA VAL A 14 4.44 -9.77 0.79
C VAL A 14 4.97 -8.65 -0.09
N THR A 15 5.71 -9.02 -1.14
CA THR A 15 6.13 -8.08 -2.17
C THR A 15 5.10 -8.06 -3.29
N VAL A 16 4.63 -6.86 -3.62
CA VAL A 16 3.78 -6.63 -4.80
C VAL A 16 4.61 -6.04 -5.90
N ASP A 17 4.94 -6.88 -6.88
CA ASP A 17 5.50 -6.44 -8.16
C ASP A 17 4.45 -6.65 -9.26
N MET A 18 4.14 -5.57 -9.98
CA MET A 18 3.26 -5.58 -11.15
C MET A 18 3.56 -4.36 -12.03
N PRO A 19 3.40 -4.46 -13.35
CA PRO A 19 3.57 -3.31 -14.23
C PRO A 19 2.48 -2.25 -13.96
N MET A 20 2.91 -1.00 -13.83
CA MET A 20 1.99 0.13 -13.72
C MET A 20 1.56 0.60 -15.11
N GLU A 21 0.25 0.74 -15.31
CA GLU A 21 -0.32 1.32 -16.53
C GLU A 21 0.28 2.70 -16.82
N THR A 22 0.59 2.98 -18.08
CA THR A 22 1.25 4.23 -18.47
C THR A 22 0.40 5.46 -18.15
N SER A 23 -0.92 5.34 -18.26
CA SER A 23 -1.86 6.43 -17.95
C SER A 23 -2.21 6.54 -16.46
N ALA A 24 -1.86 5.55 -15.62
CA ALA A 24 -2.20 5.59 -14.21
C ALA A 24 -1.46 6.74 -13.50
N GLN A 25 -2.24 7.57 -12.80
CA GLN A 25 -1.76 8.70 -12.01
C GLN A 25 -1.68 8.37 -10.51
N PHE A 26 -2.39 7.33 -10.08
CA PHE A 26 -2.54 6.95 -8.68
C PHE A 26 -2.46 5.45 -8.51
N VAL A 27 -2.01 5.03 -7.32
CA VAL A 27 -2.10 3.66 -6.81
C VAL A 27 -2.83 3.72 -5.48
N ALA A 28 -3.94 2.99 -5.37
CA ALA A 28 -4.65 2.83 -4.11
C ALA A 28 -4.32 1.47 -3.50
N VAL A 29 -4.09 1.46 -2.19
CA VAL A 29 -3.91 0.25 -1.39
C VAL A 29 -4.97 0.24 -0.31
N ALA A 30 -5.76 -0.82 -0.25
CA ALA A 30 -6.80 -0.99 0.74
C ALA A 30 -6.62 -2.32 1.48
N ALA A 31 -6.79 -2.30 2.79
CA ALA A 31 -6.78 -3.50 3.62
C ALA A 31 -8.19 -3.82 4.10
N MET A 32 -8.58 -5.08 3.91
CA MET A 32 -9.85 -5.61 4.40
C MET A 32 -9.68 -6.07 5.86
N PHE A 33 -9.62 -5.11 6.79
CA PHE A 33 -9.60 -5.40 8.22
C PHE A 33 -10.98 -5.87 8.71
N ILE A 34 -10.99 -6.65 9.80
CA ILE A 34 -12.23 -7.10 10.44
C ILE A 34 -13.00 -5.91 11.04
N ASP A 35 -12.28 -4.94 11.60
CA ASP A 35 -12.84 -3.72 12.20
C ASP A 35 -12.00 -2.50 11.78
N PRO A 36 -12.25 -1.94 10.57
CA PRO A 36 -11.51 -0.80 10.07
C PRO A 36 -12.00 0.52 10.67
N ASP A 37 -11.06 1.42 10.99
CA ASP A 37 -11.43 2.79 11.39
C ASP A 37 -11.84 3.60 10.15
N LEU A 38 -13.15 3.69 9.92
CA LEU A 38 -13.74 4.47 8.84
C LEU A 38 -13.70 5.99 9.09
N THR A 39 -13.52 6.43 10.35
CA THR A 39 -13.48 7.85 10.71
C THR A 39 -12.12 8.44 10.38
N GLN A 40 -11.04 7.76 10.75
CA GLN A 40 -9.67 8.14 10.41
C GLN A 40 -9.27 7.70 9.00
N ASN A 41 -10.07 6.83 8.37
CA ASN A 41 -9.83 6.33 7.01
C ASN A 41 -8.45 5.64 6.86
N SER A 42 -7.98 5.03 7.95
CA SER A 42 -6.63 4.44 8.08
C SER A 42 -6.53 3.05 7.45
N TRP A 43 -7.65 2.48 7.00
CA TRP A 43 -7.69 1.19 6.28
C TRP A 43 -7.22 1.28 4.82
N ARG A 44 -6.97 2.48 4.29
CA ARG A 44 -6.52 2.70 2.91
C ARG A 44 -5.44 3.77 2.80
N LEU A 45 -4.66 3.67 1.73
CA LEU A 45 -3.66 4.65 1.30
C LEU A 45 -3.87 4.94 -0.19
N VAL A 46 -3.58 6.17 -0.59
CA VAL A 46 -3.52 6.58 -2.00
C VAL A 46 -2.19 7.24 -2.24
N LEU A 47 -1.43 6.67 -3.17
CA LEU A 47 -0.12 7.15 -3.59
C LEU A 47 -0.25 7.76 -4.97
N THR A 48 0.35 8.92 -5.16
CA THR A 48 0.56 9.52 -6.48
C THR A 48 1.69 8.80 -7.21
N ARG A 49 1.74 8.93 -8.53
CA ARG A 49 2.80 8.31 -9.34
C ARG A 49 4.19 8.83 -8.99
N ASP A 50 4.32 10.11 -8.63
CA ASP A 50 5.57 10.77 -8.23
C ASP A 50 6.08 10.33 -6.86
N GLU A 51 5.22 9.78 -6.01
CA GLU A 51 5.60 9.16 -4.73
C GLU A 51 6.19 7.74 -4.87
N LEU A 52 6.20 7.19 -6.08
CA LEU A 52 6.72 5.86 -6.39
C LEU A 52 8.11 5.94 -7.02
N ASP A 53 9.00 5.06 -6.60
CA ASP A 53 10.36 4.94 -7.13
C ASP A 53 10.49 3.60 -7.88
N PRO A 54 10.98 3.59 -9.13
CA PRO A 54 11.09 2.37 -9.92
C PRO A 54 12.12 1.37 -9.40
N ALA A 55 13.07 1.81 -8.56
CA ALA A 55 14.12 0.97 -7.98
C ALA A 55 13.90 0.70 -6.49
N ARG A 56 13.14 1.54 -5.79
CA ARG A 56 12.93 1.44 -4.33
C ARG A 56 11.45 1.23 -3.99
N PRO A 57 11.05 0.06 -3.47
CA PRO A 57 9.67 -0.18 -3.10
C PRO A 57 9.25 0.69 -1.91
N ARG A 58 7.97 1.11 -1.91
CA ARG A 58 7.34 1.69 -0.72
C ARG A 58 7.05 0.59 0.28
N ILE A 59 7.33 0.86 1.56
CA ILE A 59 7.00 -0.04 2.66
C ILE A 59 5.68 0.41 3.27
N ILE A 60 4.68 -0.46 3.19
CA ILE A 60 3.37 -0.28 3.81
C ILE A 60 3.25 -1.34 4.90
N GLU A 61 3.02 -0.88 6.12
CA GLU A 61 2.78 -1.76 7.26
C GLU A 61 1.28 -1.86 7.53
N ALA A 62 0.79 -3.09 7.68
CA ALA A 62 -0.55 -3.37 8.14
C ALA A 62 -0.50 -3.84 9.59
N SER A 63 -0.91 -2.98 10.52
CA SER A 63 -0.84 -3.25 11.96
C SER A 63 -2.02 -2.59 12.67
N GLN A 64 -2.53 -3.21 13.74
CA GLN A 64 -3.60 -2.66 14.59
C GLN A 64 -4.85 -2.18 13.81
N ASN A 65 -5.26 -2.90 12.76
CA ASN A 65 -6.36 -2.54 11.85
C ASN A 65 -6.15 -1.24 11.05
N GLN A 66 -4.89 -0.85 10.83
CA GLN A 66 -4.52 0.35 10.08
C GLN A 66 -3.40 0.06 9.08
N LEU A 67 -3.32 0.87 8.03
CA LEU A 67 -2.22 0.92 7.08
C LEU A 67 -1.37 2.16 7.36
N THR A 68 -0.07 1.93 7.53
CA THR A 68 0.93 2.98 7.72
C THR A 68 1.93 2.96 6.59
N LEU A 69 2.07 4.08 5.89
CA LEU A 69 3.09 4.29 4.88
C LEU A 69 4.37 4.77 5.54
N HIS A 70 5.42 3.96 5.48
CA HIS A 70 6.71 4.39 6.00
C HIS A 70 7.35 5.45 5.08
N PRO A 71 8.09 6.42 5.66
CA PRO A 71 8.91 7.31 4.87
C PRO A 71 9.98 6.50 4.13
N PHE A 72 10.50 7.02 3.03
CA PHE A 72 11.71 6.44 2.45
C PHE A 72 12.80 6.47 3.52
N LYS A 73 13.42 5.31 3.80
CA LYS A 73 14.59 5.28 4.67
C LYS A 73 15.66 6.17 4.04
N GLU A 74 16.02 7.24 4.74
CA GLU A 74 17.21 8.01 4.42
C GLU A 74 18.42 7.11 4.62
N LYS A 75 19.41 7.23 3.74
CA LYS A 75 20.65 6.45 3.80
C LYS A 75 21.52 6.89 4.97
#